data_AF-A0A9N8HRY6-F1
#
_entry.id   AF-A0A9N8HRY6-F1
#
_cell.length_a   1.000
_cell.length_b   1.000
_cell.length_c   1.000
_cell.angle_alpha   90.00
_cell.angle_beta   90.00
_cell.angle_gamma   90.00
#
_symmetry.space_group_name_H-M   'P 1'
#
loop_
_entity.id
_entity.type
_entity.pdbx_description
1 polymer ?
#
loop_
_entity_poly.entity_id
_entity_poly.type
_entity_poly.pdbx_seq_one_letter_code
_entity_poly.pdbx_strand_id
1 'polypeptide(L)'
;MSGEDKELEIAALQEKVASLSSQLETVLTANADRGPQKRRLQAQAHATAVREVQVKGKSVLVSSRERMGRNASICTQQALDLIPDDAILNQPGFVQRILDMFQQPAAHVDYLNSIQFAKDVFKLCQKVRHIFEREPRVAFVQSPAYVFGDIHGNLEDLHFFSDNLWRLGMSLTAGNFVFLGDYVDRGKSCLECVAYLFVMKYQLPNKVFLLRGNHETRDVNGWEEHYGERSFIFQCRNRFGDDVGYRVWEACNQIFDRLPLAGVIDQDVFCVHGGIPRPITNTTRIQDMLSVPRVAGINPPYEHEDDQYQQVASDCIWSDPASEEQEMTSVDPETGFGESLRGGGAICFGNKAVTNFLKQQGFSYIMRAHEAHAEGVALSKGARVFTVFSTSQDHNQGSNAMAGCMLVDNDKLQVINRSPAYKNQYVHRRDSVSVINLSESEMQKRIKLGLVREAAQPDDSDEEWDDFDDDEEEEEMDLNVQQEEYVFDKRRRQSIDLSSMNANYHDMDGDGSRRNSMTAVEEGEEEDTVDGDQDMNN
;
A
#
# COMPACT_ATOMS: atom_id res chain seq x y z
N MET A 1 -15.14 -29.14 45.37
CA MET A 1 -16.42 -29.42 44.70
C MET A 1 -16.56 -30.92 44.60
N SER A 2 -17.60 -31.46 45.22
CA SER A 2 -17.93 -32.89 45.13
C SER A 2 -18.34 -33.24 43.69
N GLY A 3 -18.40 -34.53 43.36
CA GLY A 3 -18.85 -34.96 42.03
C GLY A 3 -20.27 -34.46 41.69
N GLU A 4 -21.14 -34.39 42.70
CA GLU A 4 -22.52 -33.89 42.56
C GLU A 4 -22.59 -32.38 42.25
N ASP A 5 -21.69 -31.57 42.81
CA ASP A 5 -21.63 -30.13 42.49
C ASP A 5 -21.27 -29.87 41.02
N LYS A 6 -20.42 -30.72 40.44
CA LYS A 6 -20.01 -30.60 39.03
C LYS A 6 -21.11 -31.04 38.07
N GLU A 7 -21.89 -32.06 38.43
CA GLU A 7 -23.03 -32.50 37.61
C GLU A 7 -24.14 -31.44 37.59
N LEU A 8 -24.39 -30.77 38.71
CA LEU A 8 -25.32 -29.64 38.77
C LEU A 8 -24.86 -28.44 37.94
N GLU A 9 -23.55 -28.14 37.95
CA GLU A 9 -22.98 -27.05 37.14
C GLU A 9 -23.04 -27.38 35.63
N ILE A 10 -22.77 -28.63 35.25
CA ILE A 10 -22.89 -29.10 33.87
C ILE A 10 -24.34 -29.02 33.39
N ALA A 11 -25.31 -29.43 34.22
CA ALA A 11 -26.73 -29.34 33.89
C ALA A 11 -27.17 -27.89 33.69
N ALA A 12 -26.74 -26.97 34.56
CA ALA A 12 -27.04 -25.54 34.43
C ALA A 12 -26.41 -24.92 33.16
N LEU A 13 -25.21 -25.35 32.78
CA LEU A 13 -24.56 -24.90 31.54
C LEU A 13 -25.28 -25.44 30.30
N GLN A 14 -25.75 -26.68 30.32
CA GLN A 14 -26.51 -27.26 29.21
C GLN A 14 -27.86 -26.55 29.01
N GLU A 15 -28.55 -26.19 30.09
CA GLU A 15 -29.79 -25.41 30.01
C GLU A 15 -29.54 -24.00 29.43
N LYS A 16 -28.43 -23.37 29.81
CA LYS A 16 -28.04 -22.06 29.30
C LYS A 16 -27.67 -22.09 27.81
N VAL A 17 -26.99 -23.14 27.37
CA VAL A 17 -26.69 -23.37 25.94
C VAL A 17 -27.98 -23.57 25.15
N ALA A 18 -28.92 -24.39 25.65
CA ALA A 18 -30.21 -24.59 24.99
C ALA A 18 -31.03 -23.30 24.86
N SER A 19 -31.03 -22.46 25.91
CA SER A 19 -31.68 -21.14 25.87
C SER A 19 -31.04 -20.21 24.85
N LEU A 20 -29.70 -20.18 24.76
CA LEU A 20 -28.98 -19.33 23.81
C LEU A 20 -29.17 -19.81 22.36
N SER A 21 -29.19 -21.11 22.13
CA SER A 21 -29.48 -21.70 20.82
C SER A 21 -30.90 -21.34 20.35
N SER A 22 -31.90 -21.41 21.23
CA SER A 22 -33.28 -21.01 20.90
C SER A 22 -33.41 -19.51 20.61
N GLN A 23 -32.68 -18.66 21.35
CA GLN A 23 -32.63 -17.22 21.07
C GLN A 23 -31.95 -16.93 19.73
N LEU A 24 -30.87 -17.64 19.40
CA LEU A 24 -30.18 -17.51 18.11
C LEU A 24 -31.09 -17.95 16.95
N GLU A 25 -31.81 -19.06 17.11
CA GLU A 25 -32.77 -19.53 16.11
C GLU A 25 -33.88 -18.51 15.86
N THR A 26 -34.40 -17.90 16.94
CA THR A 26 -35.43 -16.84 16.86
C THR A 26 -34.91 -15.62 16.10
N VAL A 27 -33.66 -15.20 16.32
CA VAL A 27 -33.01 -14.09 15.62
C VAL A 27 -32.74 -14.43 14.15
N LEU A 28 -32.34 -15.67 13.85
CA LEU A 28 -32.11 -16.13 12.49
C LEU A 28 -33.42 -16.23 11.70
N THR A 29 -34.51 -16.71 12.31
CA THR A 29 -35.84 -16.74 11.69
C THR A 29 -36.41 -15.32 11.48
N ALA A 30 -36.18 -14.40 12.42
CA ALA A 30 -36.59 -13.00 12.26
C ALA A 30 -35.82 -12.26 11.15
N ASN A 31 -34.63 -12.76 10.78
CA ASN A 31 -33.79 -12.21 9.71
C ASN A 31 -33.95 -12.91 8.36
N ALA A 32 -34.58 -14.10 8.32
CA ALA A 32 -34.86 -14.86 7.09
C ALA A 32 -36.04 -14.27 6.30
N ASP A 33 -37.04 -13.67 6.97
CA ASP A 33 -38.20 -13.02 6.33
C ASP A 33 -37.91 -11.60 5.77
N ARG A 34 -36.68 -11.11 5.90
CA ARG A 34 -36.29 -9.76 5.46
C ARG A 34 -35.44 -9.83 4.20
N GLY A 35 -36.10 -9.68 3.04
CA GLY A 35 -35.43 -9.61 1.74
C GLY A 35 -34.38 -8.47 1.65
N PRO A 36 -33.49 -8.52 0.64
CA PRO A 36 -32.27 -7.69 0.55
C PRO A 36 -32.52 -6.18 0.62
N GLN A 37 -33.68 -5.72 0.17
CA GLN A 37 -34.04 -4.29 0.17
C GLN A 37 -34.35 -3.72 1.57
N LYS A 38 -34.76 -4.52 2.55
CA LYS A 38 -35.12 -4.01 3.89
C LYS A 38 -33.97 -4.02 4.90
N ARG A 39 -32.86 -4.73 4.64
CA ARG A 39 -31.60 -4.57 5.40
C ARG A 39 -31.00 -3.18 5.21
N ARG A 40 -31.28 -2.54 4.06
CA ARG A 40 -30.81 -1.20 3.69
C ARG A 40 -31.47 -0.05 4.46
N LEU A 41 -32.66 -0.25 5.03
CA LEU A 41 -33.44 0.82 5.68
C LEU A 41 -33.15 1.01 7.18
N GLN A 42 -32.59 0.02 7.88
CA GLN A 42 -32.24 0.18 9.30
C GLN A 42 -30.84 0.76 9.53
N ALA A 43 -29.93 0.65 8.55
CA ALA A 43 -28.63 1.33 8.60
C ALA A 43 -28.70 2.83 8.22
N GLN A 44 -29.85 3.33 7.76
CA GLN A 44 -30.05 4.71 7.31
C GLN A 44 -30.78 5.63 8.31
N ALA A 45 -31.14 5.17 9.51
CA ALA A 45 -31.92 5.96 10.46
C ALA A 45 -31.15 7.07 11.22
N HIS A 46 -29.97 7.49 10.73
CA HIS A 46 -29.30 8.73 11.15
C HIS A 46 -29.10 9.74 10.01
N ALA A 47 -29.78 9.57 8.87
CA ALA A 47 -29.81 10.56 7.80
C ALA A 47 -31.14 11.34 7.80
N THR A 48 -31.07 12.58 8.29
CA THR A 48 -31.93 13.74 7.96
C THR A 48 -33.45 13.49 7.94
N ALA A 49 -34.10 13.47 9.10
CA ALA A 49 -35.56 13.54 9.18
C ALA A 49 -36.06 14.98 8.91
N VAL A 50 -36.71 15.20 7.77
CA VAL A 50 -37.48 16.43 7.51
C VAL A 50 -38.73 16.42 8.40
N ARG A 51 -38.91 17.45 9.23
CA ARG A 51 -40.12 17.64 10.04
C ARG A 51 -40.89 18.86 9.58
N GLU A 52 -42.19 18.68 9.37
CA GLU A 52 -43.15 19.76 9.16
C GLU A 52 -43.56 20.32 10.53
N VAL A 53 -43.42 21.64 10.73
CA VAL A 53 -43.85 22.31 11.95
C VAL A 53 -44.85 23.40 11.60
N GLN A 54 -46.00 23.38 12.28
CA GLN A 54 -47.00 24.45 12.16
C GLN A 54 -46.72 25.56 13.17
N VAL A 55 -46.57 26.79 12.67
CA VAL A 55 -46.52 27.99 13.51
C VAL A 55 -47.54 29.00 12.97
N LYS A 56 -48.49 29.40 13.82
CA LYS A 56 -49.56 30.38 13.52
C LYS A 56 -50.37 30.07 12.24
N GLY A 57 -50.74 28.81 12.03
CA GLY A 57 -51.67 28.41 10.96
C GLY A 57 -51.08 28.35 9.55
N LYS A 58 -49.75 28.37 9.39
CA LYS A 58 -49.06 28.05 8.13
C LYS A 58 -48.05 26.92 8.36
N SER A 59 -48.00 25.95 7.45
CA SER A 59 -46.98 24.89 7.44
C SER A 59 -45.67 25.44 6.87
N VAL A 60 -44.55 25.13 7.55
CA VAL A 60 -43.20 25.45 7.07
C VAL A 60 -42.35 24.19 7.15
N LEU A 61 -41.72 23.83 6.02
CA LEU A 61 -40.72 22.77 5.93
C LEU A 61 -39.38 23.32 6.46
N VAL A 62 -38.90 22.77 7.57
CA VAL A 62 -37.59 23.14 8.14
C VAL A 62 -36.59 22.03 7.80
N SER A 63 -35.64 22.36 6.92
CA SER A 63 -34.43 21.56 6.69
C SER A 63 -33.36 21.99 7.69
N SER A 64 -32.99 21.11 8.62
CA SER A 64 -31.83 21.32 9.48
C SER A 64 -30.56 21.06 8.66
N ARG A 65 -30.00 22.09 8.03
CA ARG A 65 -28.56 22.10 7.69
C ARG A 65 -27.77 22.23 8.99
N GLU A 66 -27.49 21.10 9.62
CA GLU A 66 -26.61 21.06 10.78
C GLU A 66 -25.18 21.43 10.35
N ARG A 67 -24.64 22.51 10.94
CA ARG A 67 -23.25 22.90 10.77
C ARG A 67 -22.34 21.82 11.37
N MET A 68 -21.51 21.20 10.53
CA MET A 68 -20.47 20.21 10.87
C MET A 68 -19.52 20.57 12.04
N GLY A 69 -19.47 21.83 12.49
CA GLY A 69 -18.42 22.31 13.38
C GLY A 69 -18.56 22.01 14.89
N ARG A 70 -19.72 21.60 15.41
CA ARG A 70 -19.91 21.39 16.87
C ARG A 70 -19.89 19.94 17.32
N ASN A 71 -20.42 19.01 16.52
CA ASN A 71 -20.44 17.59 16.89
C ASN A 71 -19.06 16.93 16.76
N ALA A 72 -18.22 17.37 15.81
CA ALA A 72 -16.83 16.93 15.73
C ALA A 72 -16.06 17.32 17.01
N SER A 73 -16.28 18.52 17.55
CA SER A 73 -15.63 19.00 18.78
C SER A 73 -16.07 18.22 20.02
N ILE A 74 -17.34 17.83 20.13
CA ILE A 74 -17.86 17.06 21.27
C ILE A 74 -17.40 15.60 21.20
N CYS A 75 -17.43 14.99 20.00
CA CYS A 75 -16.98 13.61 19.81
C CYS A 75 -15.45 13.48 19.99
N THR A 76 -14.68 14.50 19.56
CA THR A 76 -13.22 14.55 19.80
C THR A 76 -12.93 14.74 21.29
N GLN A 77 -13.65 15.62 21.99
CA GLN A 77 -13.47 15.81 23.43
C GLN A 77 -13.83 14.54 24.20
N GLN A 78 -14.95 13.89 23.87
CA GLN A 78 -15.33 12.61 24.47
C GLN A 78 -14.32 11.50 24.19
N ALA A 79 -13.73 11.46 22.99
CA ALA A 79 -12.66 10.52 22.66
C ALA A 79 -11.35 10.82 23.43
N LEU A 80 -11.02 12.09 23.61
CA LEU A 80 -9.86 12.53 24.42
C LEU A 80 -10.07 12.22 25.91
N ASP A 81 -11.28 12.41 26.43
CA ASP A 81 -11.64 12.13 27.83
C ASP A 81 -11.69 10.61 28.14
N LEU A 82 -11.78 9.77 27.09
CA LEU A 82 -11.71 8.30 27.19
C LEU A 82 -10.27 7.76 27.12
N ILE A 83 -9.28 8.60 26.80
CA ILE A 83 -7.87 8.21 26.88
C ILE A 83 -7.52 8.19 28.37
N PRO A 84 -7.14 7.04 28.96
CA PRO A 84 -6.72 7.00 30.35
C PRO A 84 -5.52 7.93 30.53
N ASP A 85 -5.56 8.85 31.49
CA ASP A 85 -4.44 9.74 31.83
C ASP A 85 -3.13 8.94 32.05
N ASP A 86 -3.25 7.72 32.55
CA ASP A 86 -2.14 6.79 32.78
C ASP A 86 -1.45 6.27 31.50
N ALA A 87 -2.13 6.27 30.35
CA ALA A 87 -1.60 5.75 29.09
C ALA A 87 -0.62 6.73 28.42
N ILE A 88 -0.76 8.03 28.67
CA ILE A 88 0.19 9.06 28.20
C ILE A 88 1.34 9.22 29.21
N LEU A 89 1.06 9.07 30.51
CA LEU A 89 2.01 9.37 31.58
C LEU A 89 3.01 8.24 31.90
N ASN A 90 2.73 6.98 31.51
CA ASN A 90 3.62 5.83 31.76
C ASN A 90 4.25 5.24 30.48
N GLN A 91 4.49 6.06 29.45
CA GLN A 91 5.24 5.59 28.29
C GLN A 91 6.69 5.27 28.69
N PRO A 92 7.23 4.09 28.34
CA PRO A 92 8.63 3.81 28.57
C PRO A 92 9.46 4.90 27.91
N GLY A 93 10.43 5.49 28.62
CA GLY A 93 11.17 6.64 28.09
C GLY A 93 11.87 6.40 26.74
N PHE A 94 12.08 5.14 26.32
CA PHE A 94 12.59 4.81 24.98
C PHE A 94 11.58 5.09 23.87
N VAL A 95 10.27 4.92 24.12
CA VAL A 95 9.21 5.21 23.16
C VAL A 95 9.23 6.69 22.82
N GLN A 96 9.22 7.55 23.84
CA GLN A 96 9.24 9.00 23.64
C GLN A 96 10.48 9.45 22.87
N ARG A 97 11.67 8.93 23.21
CA ARG A 97 12.91 9.25 22.46
C ARG A 97 12.84 8.88 20.98
N ILE A 98 12.24 7.74 20.63
CA ILE A 98 12.07 7.35 19.23
C ILE A 98 11.05 8.25 18.52
N LEU A 99 9.98 8.66 19.21
CA LEU A 99 9.00 9.61 18.66
C LEU A 99 9.60 11.00 18.45
N ASP A 100 10.37 11.50 19.42
CA ASP A 100 11.06 12.79 19.33
C ASP A 100 12.11 12.77 18.20
N MET A 101 12.85 11.66 18.09
CA MET A 101 13.76 11.41 16.97
C MET A 101 13.03 11.45 15.65
N PHE A 102 11.90 10.74 15.53
CA PHE A 102 11.13 10.74 14.31
C PHE A 102 10.67 12.16 13.98
N GLN A 103 10.03 12.87 14.91
CA GLN A 103 9.55 14.24 14.67
C GLN A 103 10.65 15.24 14.26
N GLN A 104 11.86 15.11 14.83
CA GLN A 104 12.97 16.02 14.56
C GLN A 104 14.29 15.23 14.44
N PRO A 105 14.54 14.55 13.31
CA PRO A 105 15.71 13.69 13.15
C PRO A 105 17.02 14.46 13.26
N ALA A 106 17.07 15.66 12.67
CA ALA A 106 18.23 16.55 12.70
C ALA A 106 18.60 17.03 14.13
N ALA A 107 17.62 17.16 15.02
CA ALA A 107 17.85 17.54 16.41
C ALA A 107 18.31 16.37 17.29
N HIS A 108 18.14 15.13 16.81
CA HIS A 108 18.41 13.90 17.56
C HIS A 108 19.50 13.03 16.91
N VAL A 109 20.38 13.64 16.09
CA VAL A 109 21.50 12.94 15.43
C VAL A 109 22.42 12.26 16.43
N ASP A 110 22.68 12.90 17.58
CA ASP A 110 23.50 12.31 18.65
C ASP A 110 22.86 11.05 19.23
N TYR A 111 21.53 11.08 19.43
CA TYR A 111 20.79 9.90 19.88
C TYR A 111 20.80 8.80 18.81
N LEU A 112 20.51 9.14 17.55
CA LEU A 112 20.51 8.20 16.43
C LEU A 112 21.83 7.43 16.29
N ASN A 113 22.97 8.10 16.46
CA ASN A 113 24.30 7.49 16.36
C ASN A 113 24.80 6.91 17.70
N SER A 114 23.96 6.87 18.74
CA SER A 114 24.36 6.37 20.05
C SER A 114 24.03 4.89 20.25
N ILE A 115 24.80 4.24 21.13
CA ILE A 115 24.47 2.92 21.69
C ILE A 115 23.12 2.94 22.43
N GLN A 116 22.66 4.10 22.88
CA GLN A 116 21.36 4.22 23.54
C GLN A 116 20.21 3.96 22.56
N PHE A 117 20.29 4.45 21.32
CA PHE A 117 19.29 4.15 20.30
C PHE A 117 19.30 2.66 19.93
N ALA A 118 20.47 2.03 19.77
CA ALA A 118 20.56 0.57 19.58
C ALA A 118 19.86 -0.21 20.71
N LYS A 119 20.13 0.14 21.97
CA LYS A 119 19.45 -0.46 23.14
C LYS A 119 17.93 -0.27 23.12
N ASP A 120 17.47 0.88 22.65
CA ASP A 120 16.05 1.21 22.57
C ASP A 120 15.37 0.41 21.44
N VAL A 121 16.02 0.22 20.30
CA VAL A 121 15.57 -0.68 19.22
C VAL A 121 15.48 -2.13 19.70
N PHE A 122 16.48 -2.64 20.45
CA PHE A 122 16.39 -3.99 21.04
C PHE A 122 15.19 -4.16 21.96
N LYS A 123 14.98 -3.21 22.87
CA LYS A 123 13.83 -3.24 23.79
C LYS A 123 12.52 -3.19 23.01
N LEU A 124 12.46 -2.36 21.99
CA LEU A 124 11.29 -2.25 21.12
C LEU A 124 11.00 -3.59 20.43
N CYS A 125 12.02 -4.24 19.85
CA CYS A 125 11.88 -5.56 19.24
C CYS A 125 11.29 -6.58 20.24
N GLN A 126 11.80 -6.63 21.47
CA GLN A 126 11.25 -7.50 22.53
C GLN A 126 9.77 -7.21 22.82
N LYS A 127 9.36 -5.93 22.80
CA LYS A 127 7.97 -5.54 23.04
C LYS A 127 7.04 -5.93 21.90
N VAL A 128 7.42 -5.64 20.65
CA VAL A 128 6.59 -5.96 19.48
C VAL A 128 6.56 -7.45 19.17
N ARG A 129 7.60 -8.20 19.54
CA ARG A 129 7.65 -9.67 19.41
C ARG A 129 6.39 -10.33 19.97
N HIS A 130 6.00 -9.98 21.19
CA HIS A 130 4.84 -10.56 21.85
C HIS A 130 3.50 -10.21 21.18
N ILE A 131 3.46 -9.09 20.46
CA ILE A 131 2.28 -8.65 19.69
C ILE A 131 2.17 -9.53 18.45
N PHE A 132 3.22 -9.57 17.63
CA PHE A 132 3.21 -10.34 16.39
C PHE A 132 3.08 -11.85 16.58
N GLU A 133 3.62 -12.42 17.66
CA GLU A 133 3.42 -13.85 17.99
C GLU A 133 1.94 -14.20 18.26
N ARG A 134 1.09 -13.22 18.56
CA ARG A 134 -0.36 -13.40 18.77
C ARG A 134 -1.17 -13.10 17.53
N GLU A 135 -0.61 -12.38 16.57
CA GLU A 135 -1.31 -11.99 15.36
C GLU A 135 -1.41 -13.18 14.39
N PRO A 136 -2.55 -13.31 13.68
CA PRO A 136 -2.66 -14.27 12.60
C PRO A 136 -1.75 -13.87 11.43
N ARG A 137 -1.37 -14.83 10.59
CA ARG A 137 -0.64 -14.54 9.34
C ARG A 137 -1.45 -13.72 8.33
N VAL A 138 -2.78 -13.68 8.50
CA VAL A 138 -3.69 -12.82 7.73
C VAL A 138 -4.41 -11.90 8.71
N ALA A 139 -4.10 -10.60 8.66
CA ALA A 139 -4.74 -9.60 9.51
C ALA A 139 -6.15 -9.25 9.00
N PHE A 140 -7.14 -9.18 9.89
CA PHE A 140 -8.49 -8.76 9.51
C PHE A 140 -8.74 -7.33 10.02
N VAL A 141 -9.08 -6.43 9.11
CA VAL A 141 -9.13 -4.98 9.33
C VAL A 141 -10.52 -4.47 8.95
N GLN A 142 -10.97 -3.42 9.63
CA GLN A 142 -12.22 -2.72 9.29
C GLN A 142 -11.91 -1.37 8.64
N SER A 143 -12.75 -0.92 7.70
CA SER A 143 -12.65 0.44 7.19
C SER A 143 -13.19 1.47 8.21
N PRO A 144 -12.79 2.75 8.13
CA PRO A 144 -11.82 3.30 7.18
C PRO A 144 -10.39 2.77 7.42
N ALA A 145 -9.63 2.53 6.36
CA ALA A 145 -8.27 2.03 6.41
C ALA A 145 -7.38 2.73 5.36
N TYR A 146 -6.24 3.25 5.81
CA TYR A 146 -5.19 3.79 4.96
C TYR A 146 -4.19 2.68 4.65
N VAL A 147 -3.96 2.41 3.37
CA VAL A 147 -3.06 1.37 2.87
C VAL A 147 -1.82 2.02 2.24
N PHE A 148 -0.65 1.64 2.73
CA PHE A 148 0.66 2.13 2.29
C PHE A 148 1.46 0.98 1.69
N GLY A 149 2.10 1.22 0.55
CA GLY A 149 3.04 0.29 -0.08
C GLY A 149 4.45 0.44 0.48
N ASP A 150 5.43 0.22 -0.40
CA ASP A 150 6.85 0.23 -0.07
C ASP A 150 7.31 1.58 0.50
N ILE A 151 8.15 1.52 1.54
CA ILE A 151 8.73 2.71 2.20
C ILE A 151 10.24 2.80 1.93
N HIS A 152 10.95 1.66 1.90
CA HIS A 152 12.35 1.55 1.51
C HIS A 152 13.29 2.57 2.18
N GLY A 153 13.23 2.65 3.51
CA GLY A 153 14.07 3.56 4.30
C GLY A 153 13.94 5.03 3.89
N ASN A 154 12.82 5.42 3.28
CA ASN A 154 12.51 6.79 2.88
C ASN A 154 11.79 7.55 3.99
N LEU A 155 12.57 8.10 4.91
CA LEU A 155 12.02 8.84 6.05
C LEU A 155 11.28 10.12 5.61
N GLU A 156 11.68 10.73 4.50
CA GLU A 156 11.05 11.96 4.01
C GLU A 156 9.59 11.73 3.57
N ASP A 157 9.32 10.65 2.84
CA ASP A 157 7.94 10.31 2.44
C ASP A 157 7.10 9.84 3.62
N LEU A 158 7.69 9.09 4.55
CA LEU A 158 7.00 8.69 5.77
C LEU A 158 6.61 9.92 6.62
N HIS A 159 7.49 10.94 6.66
CA HIS A 159 7.17 12.25 7.22
C HIS A 159 6.04 12.95 6.49
N PHE A 160 6.08 12.96 5.15
CA PHE A 160 5.02 13.56 4.36
C PHE A 160 3.65 12.95 4.73
N PHE A 161 3.54 11.63 4.81
CA PHE A 161 2.28 11.01 5.23
C PHE A 161 1.93 11.35 6.67
N SER A 162 2.90 11.38 7.59
CA SER A 162 2.68 11.78 8.98
C SER A 162 2.11 13.20 9.11
N ASP A 163 2.71 14.16 8.42
CA ASP A 163 2.33 15.57 8.50
C ASP A 163 0.97 15.87 7.88
N ASN A 164 0.51 15.02 6.94
CA ASN A 164 -0.71 15.25 6.17
C ASN A 164 -1.88 14.34 6.54
N LEU A 165 -1.63 13.10 6.99
CA LEU A 165 -2.69 12.11 7.27
C LEU A 165 -2.91 11.89 8.77
N TRP A 166 -1.84 11.85 9.56
CA TRP A 166 -1.93 11.65 11.01
C TRP A 166 -1.18 12.69 11.82
N ARG A 167 -1.34 13.95 11.43
CA ARG A 167 -0.68 15.11 12.07
C ARG A 167 -0.92 15.20 13.58
N LEU A 168 -2.11 14.82 14.05
CA LEU A 168 -2.45 14.79 15.48
C LEU A 168 -2.04 13.48 16.17
N GLY A 169 -1.38 12.57 15.46
CA GLY A 169 -1.05 11.23 15.88
C GLY A 169 -2.03 10.17 15.36
N MET A 170 -1.51 8.98 15.05
CA MET A 170 -2.31 7.86 14.54
C MET A 170 -3.39 7.40 15.54
N SER A 171 -3.22 7.66 16.83
CA SER A 171 -4.24 7.37 17.86
C SER A 171 -5.52 8.18 17.66
N LEU A 172 -5.39 9.45 17.23
CA LEU A 172 -6.50 10.39 17.06
C LEU A 172 -7.05 10.43 15.63
N THR A 173 -6.29 9.97 14.63
CA THR A 173 -6.79 9.87 13.26
C THR A 173 -7.85 8.79 13.12
N ALA A 174 -8.97 9.06 12.47
CA ALA A 174 -9.98 8.04 12.20
C ALA A 174 -9.45 6.98 11.23
N GLY A 175 -9.71 5.70 11.50
CA GLY A 175 -9.34 4.60 10.62
C GLY A 175 -8.06 3.86 11.00
N ASN A 176 -7.86 2.71 10.36
CA ASN A 176 -6.73 1.81 10.53
C ASN A 176 -5.60 2.15 9.55
N PHE A 177 -4.39 1.70 9.84
CA PHE A 177 -3.22 1.90 9.00
C PHE A 177 -2.61 0.55 8.65
N VAL A 178 -2.58 0.23 7.37
CA VAL A 178 -2.09 -1.03 6.83
C VAL A 178 -0.87 -0.74 5.97
N PHE A 179 0.29 -1.21 6.38
CA PHE A 179 1.52 -1.11 5.60
C PHE A 179 1.81 -2.47 4.98
N LEU A 180 2.03 -2.49 3.66
CA LEU A 180 2.09 -3.73 2.89
C LEU A 180 3.47 -4.41 2.94
N GLY A 181 4.52 -3.73 3.38
CA GLY A 181 5.87 -4.30 3.48
C GLY A 181 6.95 -3.35 2.98
N ASP A 182 8.17 -3.86 2.85
CA ASP A 182 9.34 -3.19 2.32
C ASP A 182 9.65 -1.87 3.05
N TYR A 183 9.91 -2.00 4.35
CA TYR A 183 10.29 -0.90 5.23
C TYR A 183 11.75 -0.50 5.07
N VAL A 184 12.60 -1.46 4.68
CA VAL A 184 14.06 -1.35 4.65
C VAL A 184 14.65 -1.44 3.25
N ASP A 185 15.98 -1.26 3.20
CA ASP A 185 16.84 -1.13 2.03
C ASP A 185 16.52 0.03 1.09
N ARG A 186 17.39 0.23 0.09
CA ARG A 186 17.35 1.25 -0.98
C ARG A 186 17.52 2.69 -0.48
N GLY A 187 16.86 3.07 0.62
CA GLY A 187 17.00 4.35 1.29
C GLY A 187 18.01 4.32 2.43
N LYS A 188 18.37 5.51 2.91
CA LYS A 188 19.43 5.71 3.93
C LYS A 188 18.90 5.80 5.38
N SER A 189 17.59 5.66 5.58
CA SER A 189 16.94 5.85 6.88
C SER A 189 16.16 4.61 7.34
N CYS A 190 16.70 3.42 7.12
CA CYS A 190 16.01 2.16 7.42
C CYS A 190 15.74 2.00 8.93
N LEU A 191 16.74 2.33 9.77
CA LEU A 191 16.63 2.23 11.22
C LEU A 191 15.55 3.16 11.78
N GLU A 192 15.46 4.38 11.24
CA GLU A 192 14.48 5.39 11.62
C GLU A 192 13.05 4.94 11.27
N CYS A 193 12.84 4.50 10.02
CA CYS A 193 11.54 4.00 9.56
C CYS A 193 11.08 2.79 10.39
N VAL A 194 11.94 1.79 10.58
CA VAL A 194 11.59 0.58 11.35
C VAL A 194 11.34 0.91 12.81
N ALA A 195 12.19 1.73 13.44
CA ALA A 195 11.99 2.12 14.84
C ALA A 195 10.66 2.86 15.03
N TYR A 196 10.32 3.80 14.15
CA TYR A 196 9.04 4.52 14.23
C TYR A 196 7.85 3.60 14.02
N LEU A 197 7.83 2.78 12.96
CA LEU A 197 6.72 1.88 12.66
C LEU A 197 6.51 0.83 13.76
N PHE A 198 7.59 0.30 14.34
CA PHE A 198 7.49 -0.61 15.49
C PHE A 198 6.95 0.10 16.74
N VAL A 199 7.30 1.36 16.99
CA VAL A 199 6.69 2.14 18.08
C VAL A 199 5.20 2.33 17.83
N MET A 200 4.80 2.67 16.60
CA MET A 200 3.39 2.80 16.24
C MET A 200 2.64 1.49 16.42
N LYS A 201 3.22 0.36 16.03
CA LYS A 201 2.66 -0.97 16.28
C LYS A 201 2.55 -1.28 17.77
N TYR A 202 3.58 -0.97 18.55
CA TYR A 202 3.60 -1.21 19.99
C TYR A 202 2.50 -0.41 20.72
N GLN A 203 2.32 0.86 20.35
CA GLN A 203 1.33 1.74 20.98
C GLN A 203 -0.10 1.46 20.49
N LEU A 204 -0.26 1.04 19.24
CA LEU A 204 -1.56 0.91 18.57
C LEU A 204 -1.72 -0.45 17.87
N PRO A 205 -1.61 -1.58 18.59
CA PRO A 205 -1.56 -2.92 18.00
C PRO A 205 -2.80 -3.30 17.19
N ASN A 206 -3.96 -2.76 17.56
CA ASN A 206 -5.25 -3.01 16.90
C ASN A 206 -5.60 -1.99 15.80
N LYS A 207 -4.70 -1.04 15.52
CA LYS A 207 -4.91 0.05 14.55
C LYS A 207 -3.83 0.12 13.48
N VAL A 208 -2.61 -0.30 13.82
CA VAL A 208 -1.45 -0.31 12.93
C VAL A 208 -1.12 -1.77 12.59
N PHE A 209 -1.24 -2.10 11.30
CA PHE A 209 -1.01 -3.42 10.75
C PHE A 209 0.22 -3.33 9.84
N LEU A 210 1.25 -4.11 10.16
CA LEU A 210 2.49 -4.18 9.39
C LEU A 210 2.56 -5.56 8.75
N LEU A 211 2.47 -5.63 7.43
CA LEU A 211 2.64 -6.86 6.67
C LEU A 211 4.13 -7.07 6.32
N ARG A 212 4.48 -8.27 5.90
CA ARG A 212 5.84 -8.62 5.51
C ARG A 212 6.06 -8.34 4.02
N GLY A 213 7.09 -7.57 3.69
CA GLY A 213 7.61 -7.47 2.33
C GLY A 213 8.79 -8.41 2.08
N ASN A 214 9.29 -8.42 0.85
CA ASN A 214 10.44 -9.27 0.48
C ASN A 214 11.75 -8.74 1.07
N HIS A 215 11.85 -7.43 1.33
CA HIS A 215 12.99 -6.82 2.02
C HIS A 215 13.01 -7.11 3.53
N GLU A 216 11.94 -7.64 4.09
CA GLU A 216 11.90 -8.16 5.46
C GLU A 216 12.39 -9.63 5.53
N THR A 217 13.42 -9.96 4.76
CA THR A 217 14.13 -11.25 4.78
C THR A 217 15.64 -11.04 4.88
N ARG A 218 16.34 -11.93 5.59
CA ARG A 218 17.79 -11.80 5.83
C ARG A 218 18.59 -11.83 4.54
N ASP A 219 18.14 -12.63 3.57
CA ASP A 219 18.80 -12.75 2.26
C ASP A 219 18.78 -11.41 1.50
N VAL A 220 17.66 -10.69 1.51
CA VAL A 220 17.53 -9.41 0.81
C VAL A 220 18.17 -8.27 1.60
N ASN A 221 17.79 -8.08 2.87
CA ASN A 221 18.28 -6.95 3.66
C ASN A 221 19.71 -7.14 4.21
N GLY A 222 20.27 -8.33 4.00
CA GLY A 222 21.68 -8.67 4.18
C GLY A 222 22.52 -8.54 2.90
N TRP A 223 21.92 -8.25 1.74
CA TRP A 223 22.62 -8.25 0.45
C TRP A 223 23.45 -6.98 0.21
N GLU A 224 24.56 -6.88 0.93
CA GLU A 224 25.46 -5.72 0.86
C GLU A 224 26.06 -5.52 -0.55
N GLU A 225 26.33 -6.59 -1.28
CA GLU A 225 26.89 -6.50 -2.64
C GLU A 225 25.96 -5.76 -3.61
N HIS A 226 24.64 -5.92 -3.46
CA HIS A 226 23.67 -5.30 -4.35
C HIS A 226 23.22 -3.92 -3.87
N TYR A 227 22.94 -3.75 -2.57
CA TYR A 227 22.42 -2.48 -2.03
C TYR A 227 23.50 -1.56 -1.44
N GLY A 228 24.71 -2.05 -1.20
CA GLY A 228 25.84 -1.30 -0.65
C GLY A 228 25.49 -0.59 0.65
N GLU A 229 25.82 0.71 0.72
CA GLU A 229 25.53 1.56 1.89
C GLU A 229 24.02 1.71 2.20
N ARG A 230 23.17 1.33 1.25
CA ARG A 230 21.72 1.42 1.34
C ARG A 230 21.09 0.11 1.80
N SER A 231 21.87 -0.95 2.00
CA SER A 231 21.40 -2.17 2.68
C SER A 231 21.12 -1.89 4.16
N PHE A 232 20.18 -2.63 4.74
CA PHE A 232 19.84 -2.49 6.14
C PHE A 232 20.95 -2.97 7.06
N ILE A 233 21.59 -4.10 6.72
CA ILE A 233 22.71 -4.63 7.51
C ILE A 233 23.89 -3.64 7.56
N PHE A 234 24.23 -3.01 6.43
CA PHE A 234 25.29 -2.00 6.39
C PHE A 234 24.92 -0.81 7.27
N GLN A 235 23.69 -0.29 7.17
CA GLN A 235 23.24 0.84 7.99
C GLN A 235 23.36 0.54 9.49
N CYS A 236 23.05 -0.69 9.91
CA CYS A 236 23.20 -1.12 11.30
C CYS A 236 24.67 -1.18 11.73
N ARG A 237 25.53 -1.83 10.94
CA ARG A 237 26.98 -1.98 11.23
C ARG A 237 27.71 -0.65 11.20
N ASN A 238 27.46 0.16 10.18
CA ASN A 238 28.07 1.49 10.04
C ASN A 238 27.73 2.40 11.22
N ARG A 239 26.51 2.29 11.77
CA ARG A 239 26.05 3.17 12.85
C ARG A 239 26.50 2.72 14.24
N PHE A 240 26.58 1.42 14.51
CA PHE A 240 26.84 0.90 15.87
C PHE A 240 28.11 0.04 15.98
N GLY A 241 28.88 -0.10 14.90
CA GLY A 241 29.97 -1.06 14.79
C GLY A 241 29.47 -2.47 14.48
N ASP A 242 30.39 -3.36 14.09
CA ASP A 242 30.03 -4.67 13.54
C ASP A 242 29.23 -5.56 14.51
N ASP A 243 29.66 -5.69 15.76
CA ASP A 243 28.99 -6.57 16.75
C ASP A 243 27.61 -6.03 17.15
N VAL A 244 27.54 -4.78 17.62
CA VAL A 244 26.26 -4.20 18.06
C VAL A 244 25.31 -4.02 16.88
N GLY A 245 25.82 -3.54 15.75
CA GLY A 245 25.04 -3.36 14.52
C GLY A 245 24.46 -4.67 14.00
N TYR A 246 25.26 -5.73 13.95
CA TYR A 246 24.77 -7.06 13.55
C TYR A 246 23.66 -7.55 14.48
N ARG A 247 23.83 -7.40 15.80
CA ARG A 247 22.79 -7.81 16.76
C ARG A 247 21.50 -7.01 16.59
N VAL A 248 21.58 -5.71 16.29
CA VAL A 248 20.39 -4.87 16.01
C VAL A 248 19.68 -5.37 14.76
N TRP A 249 20.43 -5.59 13.68
CA TRP A 249 19.92 -6.13 12.43
C TRP A 249 19.23 -7.48 12.62
N GLU A 250 19.84 -8.40 13.36
CA GLU A 250 19.26 -9.72 13.66
C GLU A 250 18.03 -9.61 14.57
N ALA A 251 18.05 -8.72 15.56
CA ALA A 251 16.87 -8.50 16.41
C ALA A 251 15.67 -7.98 15.61
N CYS A 252 15.88 -7.10 14.63
CA CYS A 252 14.84 -6.66 13.71
C CYS A 252 14.37 -7.80 12.80
N ASN A 253 15.29 -8.60 12.24
CA ASN A 253 14.92 -9.75 11.41
C ASN A 253 14.09 -10.80 12.17
N GLN A 254 14.35 -11.02 13.46
CA GLN A 254 13.49 -11.87 14.29
C GLN A 254 12.05 -11.32 14.39
N ILE A 255 11.84 -10.00 14.31
CA ILE A 255 10.50 -9.43 14.23
C ILE A 255 9.92 -9.58 12.83
N PHE A 256 10.72 -9.38 11.80
CA PHE A 256 10.34 -9.59 10.41
C PHE A 256 9.82 -11.02 10.15
N ASP A 257 10.44 -12.03 10.76
CA ASP A 257 9.98 -13.43 10.72
C ASP A 257 8.56 -13.64 11.27
N ARG A 258 8.06 -12.67 12.05
CA ARG A 258 6.76 -12.70 12.73
C ARG A 258 5.69 -11.82 12.08
N LEU A 259 6.06 -11.02 11.09
CA LEU A 259 5.11 -10.13 10.40
C LEU A 259 4.07 -10.94 9.62
N PRO A 260 2.77 -10.62 9.73
CA PRO A 260 1.72 -11.19 8.89
C PRO A 260 2.06 -11.13 7.39
N LEU A 261 1.60 -12.11 6.61
CA LEU A 261 1.81 -12.16 5.15
C LEU A 261 0.80 -11.31 4.38
N ALA A 262 -0.42 -11.21 4.91
CA ALA A 262 -1.53 -10.59 4.22
C ALA A 262 -2.48 -9.88 5.19
N GLY A 263 -3.37 -9.07 4.64
CA GLY A 263 -4.49 -8.45 5.32
C GLY A 263 -5.79 -8.61 4.53
N VAL A 264 -6.93 -8.45 5.19
CA VAL A 264 -8.24 -8.40 4.56
C VAL A 264 -9.02 -7.25 5.19
N ILE A 265 -9.41 -6.27 4.39
CA ILE A 265 -10.24 -5.13 4.82
C ILE A 265 -11.69 -5.44 4.45
N ASP A 266 -12.59 -5.31 5.43
CA ASP A 266 -14.05 -5.47 5.29
C ASP A 266 -14.51 -6.79 4.65
N GLN A 267 -13.70 -7.85 4.74
CA GLN A 267 -13.93 -9.14 4.06
C GLN A 267 -14.09 -9.01 2.54
N ASP A 268 -13.55 -7.94 1.94
CA ASP A 268 -13.76 -7.62 0.52
C ASP A 268 -12.46 -7.24 -0.22
N VAL A 269 -11.54 -6.56 0.46
CA VAL A 269 -10.26 -6.14 -0.13
C VAL A 269 -9.12 -6.96 0.45
N PHE A 270 -8.47 -7.76 -0.40
CA PHE A 270 -7.28 -8.52 -0.02
C PHE A 270 -6.03 -7.65 -0.13
N CYS A 271 -5.23 -7.59 0.93
CA CYS A 271 -3.99 -6.83 1.02
C CYS A 271 -2.79 -7.78 1.12
N VAL A 272 -1.75 -7.57 0.34
CA VAL A 272 -0.54 -8.41 0.33
C VAL A 272 0.65 -7.59 -0.16
N HIS A 273 1.89 -8.02 0.04
CA HIS A 273 3.04 -7.32 -0.54
C HIS A 273 3.21 -7.63 -2.03
N GLY A 274 3.53 -8.89 -2.31
CA GLY A 274 3.66 -9.53 -3.61
C GLY A 274 2.30 -9.70 -4.27
N GLY A 275 1.72 -10.86 -4.05
CA GLY A 275 0.49 -11.24 -4.75
C GLY A 275 -0.13 -12.52 -4.24
N ILE A 276 -0.92 -13.16 -5.09
CA ILE A 276 -1.70 -14.34 -4.72
C ILE A 276 -0.78 -15.56 -4.68
N PRO A 277 -0.76 -16.34 -3.58
CA PRO A 277 -0.01 -17.59 -3.55
C PRO A 277 -0.62 -18.66 -4.46
N ARG A 278 0.23 -19.52 -5.02
CA ARG A 278 -0.24 -20.73 -5.71
C ARG A 278 -1.06 -21.61 -4.75
N PRO A 279 -2.14 -22.25 -5.23
CA PRO A 279 -2.92 -23.16 -4.39
C PRO A 279 -2.07 -24.39 -4.02
N ILE A 280 -2.07 -24.78 -2.74
CA ILE A 280 -1.42 -26.03 -2.30
C ILE A 280 -2.40 -27.20 -2.39
N THR A 281 -3.64 -27.02 -1.92
CA THR A 281 -4.68 -28.07 -1.90
C THR A 281 -6.05 -27.53 -2.33
N ASN A 282 -7.12 -28.31 -2.16
CA ASN A 282 -8.50 -27.86 -2.41
C ASN A 282 -9.03 -26.86 -1.34
N THR A 283 -8.20 -26.46 -0.38
CA THR A 283 -8.51 -25.41 0.60
C THR A 283 -8.60 -24.02 -0.02
N THR A 284 -9.13 -23.07 0.74
CA THR A 284 -9.08 -21.65 0.39
C THR A 284 -7.66 -21.11 0.58
N ARG A 285 -7.19 -20.27 -0.34
CA ARG A 285 -5.86 -19.63 -0.26
C ARG A 285 -5.64 -18.80 1.01
N ILE A 286 -6.70 -18.24 1.61
CA ILE A 286 -6.63 -17.59 2.93
C ILE A 286 -6.27 -18.58 4.04
N GLN A 287 -6.81 -19.79 3.99
CA GLN A 287 -6.50 -20.84 4.95
C GLN A 287 -5.07 -21.34 4.82
N ASP A 288 -4.55 -21.41 3.59
CA ASP A 288 -3.16 -21.78 3.34
C ASP A 288 -2.20 -20.77 3.99
N MET A 289 -2.44 -19.46 3.80
CA MET A 289 -1.68 -18.40 4.48
C MET A 289 -1.81 -18.45 6.01
N LEU A 290 -3.01 -18.70 6.53
CA LEU A 290 -3.24 -18.83 7.98
C LEU A 290 -2.52 -20.04 8.60
N SER A 291 -2.22 -21.06 7.79
CA SER A 291 -1.55 -22.29 8.23
C SER A 291 -0.03 -22.14 8.29
N VAL A 292 0.55 -21.12 7.64
CA VAL A 292 1.97 -20.81 7.75
C VAL A 292 2.32 -20.52 9.22
N PRO A 293 3.40 -21.08 9.77
CA PRO A 293 3.84 -20.80 11.13
C PRO A 293 4.00 -19.29 11.38
N ARG A 294 3.62 -18.83 12.58
CA ARG A 294 3.75 -17.41 12.97
C ARG A 294 5.18 -16.91 13.00
N VAL A 295 6.14 -17.83 13.14
CA VAL A 295 7.58 -17.55 13.03
C VAL A 295 8.06 -18.34 11.81
N ALA A 296 8.46 -17.64 10.75
CA ALA A 296 8.95 -18.27 9.53
C ALA A 296 10.11 -17.46 8.95
N GLY A 297 11.21 -18.12 8.59
CA GLY A 297 12.38 -17.49 7.99
C GLY A 297 12.17 -17.10 6.52
N ILE A 298 11.42 -17.92 5.77
CA ILE A 298 11.14 -17.84 4.32
C ILE A 298 12.42 -17.96 3.46
N ASN A 299 13.36 -17.03 3.62
CA ASN A 299 14.65 -17.06 2.94
C ASN A 299 15.77 -16.40 3.79
N PRO A 300 16.71 -17.20 4.35
CA PRO A 300 16.68 -18.66 4.39
C PRO A 300 15.55 -19.18 5.30
N PRO A 301 14.93 -20.33 4.99
CA PRO A 301 13.98 -20.98 5.87
C PRO A 301 14.67 -21.51 7.14
N TYR A 302 13.93 -21.65 8.25
CA TYR A 302 14.44 -22.37 9.42
C TYR A 302 14.52 -23.88 9.16
N GLU A 303 15.36 -24.56 9.96
CA GLU A 303 15.42 -26.03 9.95
C GLU A 303 14.02 -26.62 10.20
N HIS A 304 13.61 -27.54 9.34
CA HIS A 304 12.30 -28.23 9.36
C HIS A 304 11.07 -27.37 8.99
N GLU A 305 11.24 -26.20 8.34
CA GLU A 305 10.11 -25.56 7.67
C GLU A 305 9.59 -26.43 6.51
N ASP A 306 8.26 -26.50 6.37
CA ASP A 306 7.60 -27.24 5.30
C ASP A 306 7.68 -26.47 3.98
N ASP A 307 8.12 -27.14 2.92
CA ASP A 307 8.26 -26.58 1.57
C ASP A 307 6.97 -25.89 1.08
N GLN A 308 5.79 -26.39 1.46
CA GLN A 308 4.51 -25.81 1.08
C GLN A 308 4.27 -24.46 1.78
N TYR A 309 4.63 -24.35 3.06
CA TYR A 309 4.54 -23.08 3.80
C TYR A 309 5.54 -22.07 3.27
N GLN A 310 6.74 -22.54 2.90
CA GLN A 310 7.74 -21.69 2.27
C GLN A 310 7.24 -21.16 0.91
N GLN A 311 6.62 -22.02 0.09
CA GLN A 311 6.01 -21.61 -1.17
C GLN A 311 4.97 -20.51 -0.97
N VAL A 312 3.99 -20.72 -0.07
CA VAL A 312 2.93 -19.72 0.18
C VAL A 312 3.51 -18.40 0.65
N ALA A 313 4.44 -18.46 1.61
CA ALA A 313 5.04 -17.26 2.16
C ALA A 313 5.91 -16.52 1.12
N SER A 314 6.66 -17.25 0.29
CA SER A 314 7.45 -16.70 -0.81
C SER A 314 6.57 -16.08 -1.88
N ASP A 315 5.54 -16.79 -2.35
CA ASP A 315 4.61 -16.27 -3.36
C ASP A 315 3.89 -15.01 -2.87
N CYS A 316 3.53 -14.94 -1.58
CA CYS A 316 2.93 -13.74 -0.98
C CYS A 316 3.84 -12.51 -1.03
N ILE A 317 5.16 -12.66 -0.94
CA ILE A 317 6.07 -11.50 -0.90
C ILE A 317 6.80 -11.23 -2.22
N TRP A 318 6.85 -12.20 -3.15
CA TRP A 318 7.62 -12.06 -4.39
C TRP A 318 6.81 -12.09 -5.69
N SER A 319 5.52 -12.46 -5.65
CA SER A 319 4.76 -12.58 -6.89
C SER A 319 4.34 -11.23 -7.47
N ASP A 320 4.22 -11.18 -8.81
CA ASP A 320 3.77 -10.00 -9.55
C ASP A 320 2.57 -10.31 -10.46
N PRO A 321 1.71 -9.32 -10.76
CA PRO A 321 0.78 -9.43 -11.86
C PRO A 321 1.53 -9.67 -13.17
N ALA A 322 1.13 -10.67 -13.95
CA ALA A 322 1.73 -10.93 -15.25
C ALA A 322 1.59 -9.71 -16.18
N SER A 323 2.60 -9.36 -16.97
CA SER A 323 2.45 -8.38 -18.06
C SER A 323 1.50 -8.91 -19.15
N GLU A 324 1.09 -8.04 -20.08
CA GLU A 324 0.30 -8.48 -21.25
C GLU A 324 1.07 -9.52 -22.10
N GLU A 325 2.39 -9.39 -22.19
CA GLU A 325 3.25 -10.35 -22.89
C GLU A 325 3.31 -11.69 -22.14
N GLN A 326 3.50 -11.67 -20.81
CA GLN A 326 3.52 -12.88 -20.00
C GLN A 326 2.18 -13.62 -20.05
N GLU A 327 1.06 -12.90 -20.06
CA GLU A 327 -0.28 -13.50 -20.23
C GLU A 327 -0.43 -14.31 -21.51
N MET A 328 0.27 -13.94 -22.59
CA MET A 328 0.21 -14.64 -23.87
C MET A 328 1.25 -15.77 -24.00
N THR A 329 2.35 -15.70 -23.25
CA THR A 329 3.56 -16.50 -23.53
C THR A 329 3.94 -17.46 -22.41
N SER A 330 3.78 -17.08 -21.14
CA SER A 330 4.37 -17.80 -20.00
C SER A 330 3.37 -18.11 -18.88
N VAL A 331 2.20 -17.47 -18.86
CA VAL A 331 1.13 -17.81 -17.92
C VAL A 331 0.41 -19.07 -18.41
N ASP A 332 0.34 -20.07 -17.53
CA ASP A 332 -0.41 -21.28 -17.77
C ASP A 332 -1.93 -20.96 -17.86
N PRO A 333 -2.60 -21.29 -18.98
CA PRO A 333 -4.01 -21.00 -19.18
C PRO A 333 -4.93 -21.82 -18.26
N GLU A 334 -4.48 -22.91 -17.65
CA GLU A 334 -5.25 -23.73 -16.71
C GLU A 334 -5.23 -23.14 -15.31
N THR A 335 -4.04 -22.89 -14.77
CA THR A 335 -3.88 -22.40 -13.39
C THR A 335 -3.95 -20.87 -13.29
N GLY A 336 -3.54 -20.16 -14.34
CA GLY A 336 -3.40 -18.70 -14.37
C GLY A 336 -2.11 -18.18 -13.73
N PHE A 337 -1.11 -19.03 -13.50
CA PHE A 337 0.19 -18.66 -12.95
C PHE A 337 1.31 -18.93 -13.97
N GLY A 338 2.42 -18.20 -13.87
CA GLY A 338 3.60 -18.40 -14.70
C GLY A 338 4.88 -18.05 -13.95
N GLU A 339 6.03 -18.18 -14.60
CA GLU A 339 7.30 -17.75 -14.03
C GLU A 339 7.42 -16.21 -14.02
N SER A 340 7.96 -15.64 -12.95
CA SER A 340 8.24 -14.20 -12.87
C SER A 340 9.56 -13.84 -13.54
N LEU A 341 9.62 -12.65 -14.12
CA LEU A 341 10.87 -12.04 -14.61
C LEU A 341 11.88 -11.76 -13.48
N ARG A 342 11.45 -11.83 -12.21
CA ARG A 342 12.36 -11.71 -11.05
C ARG A 342 13.34 -12.88 -10.92
N GLY A 343 13.00 -14.06 -11.46
CA GLY A 343 13.79 -15.28 -11.28
C GLY A 343 13.70 -15.86 -9.86
N GLY A 344 14.62 -16.77 -9.51
CA GLY A 344 14.72 -17.32 -8.15
C GLY A 344 13.51 -18.13 -7.66
N GLY A 345 12.68 -18.63 -8.58
CA GLY A 345 11.44 -19.36 -8.24
C GLY A 345 10.23 -18.45 -7.97
N ALA A 346 10.36 -17.13 -8.12
CA ALA A 346 9.24 -16.21 -8.08
C ALA A 346 8.27 -16.44 -9.25
N ILE A 347 7.00 -16.15 -9.02
CA ILE A 347 5.91 -16.41 -9.99
C ILE A 347 5.20 -15.13 -10.39
N CYS A 348 4.55 -15.15 -11.54
CA CYS A 348 3.55 -14.16 -11.90
C CYS A 348 2.13 -14.75 -11.90
N PHE A 349 1.13 -13.89 -11.72
CA PHE A 349 -0.28 -14.28 -11.72
C PHE A 349 -1.09 -13.50 -12.77
N GLY A 350 -1.82 -14.22 -13.60
CA GLY A 350 -2.65 -13.70 -14.68
C GLY A 350 -4.11 -13.46 -14.30
N ASN A 351 -4.90 -13.04 -15.29
CA ASN A 351 -6.32 -12.71 -15.15
C ASN A 351 -7.15 -13.87 -14.60
N LYS A 352 -6.80 -15.11 -14.98
CA LYS A 352 -7.47 -16.32 -14.49
C LYS A 352 -7.22 -16.55 -13.00
N ALA A 353 -5.97 -16.44 -12.55
CA ALA A 353 -5.62 -16.57 -11.13
C ALA A 353 -6.33 -15.52 -10.28
N VAL A 354 -6.35 -14.25 -10.72
CA VAL A 354 -7.07 -13.15 -10.06
C VAL A 354 -8.57 -13.45 -9.97
N THR A 355 -9.20 -13.81 -11.10
CA THR A 355 -10.64 -14.10 -11.14
C THR A 355 -11.00 -15.26 -10.22
N ASN A 356 -10.22 -16.34 -10.26
CA ASN A 356 -10.41 -17.50 -9.41
C ASN A 356 -10.21 -17.15 -7.94
N PHE A 357 -9.24 -16.29 -7.60
CA PHE A 357 -8.98 -15.85 -6.22
C PHE A 357 -10.15 -15.07 -5.65
N LEU A 358 -10.50 -13.98 -6.31
CA LEU A 358 -11.58 -13.10 -5.90
C LEU A 358 -12.90 -13.86 -5.77
N LYS A 359 -13.23 -14.71 -6.75
CA LYS A 359 -14.44 -15.53 -6.71
C LYS A 359 -14.45 -16.56 -5.59
N GLN A 360 -13.33 -17.26 -5.33
CA GLN A 360 -13.26 -18.28 -4.28
C GLN A 360 -13.41 -17.66 -2.89
N GLN A 361 -12.87 -16.46 -2.67
CA GLN A 361 -12.89 -15.80 -1.37
C GLN A 361 -14.08 -14.83 -1.18
N GLY A 362 -14.78 -14.49 -2.25
CA GLY A 362 -15.83 -13.46 -2.20
C GLY A 362 -15.29 -12.04 -2.08
N PHE A 363 -14.08 -11.79 -2.60
CA PHE A 363 -13.42 -10.48 -2.58
C PHE A 363 -13.67 -9.72 -3.89
N SER A 364 -13.63 -8.40 -3.83
CA SER A 364 -13.74 -7.52 -5.01
C SER A 364 -12.38 -7.09 -5.55
N TYR A 365 -11.41 -6.84 -4.66
CA TYR A 365 -10.14 -6.19 -5.02
C TYR A 365 -8.93 -6.80 -4.33
N ILE A 366 -7.78 -6.63 -4.99
CA ILE A 366 -6.45 -6.93 -4.44
C ILE A 366 -5.69 -5.60 -4.36
N MET A 367 -5.13 -5.30 -3.20
CA MET A 367 -4.18 -4.21 -2.97
C MET A 367 -2.81 -4.81 -2.66
N ARG A 368 -1.82 -4.44 -3.46
CA ARG A 368 -0.46 -4.95 -3.41
C ARG A 368 0.59 -3.83 -3.49
N ALA A 369 1.87 -4.15 -3.32
CA ALA A 369 2.98 -3.18 -3.36
C ALA A 369 4.13 -3.64 -4.29
N HIS A 370 5.42 -3.62 -3.91
CA HIS A 370 6.58 -4.29 -4.56
C HIS A 370 7.02 -3.83 -5.97
N GLU A 371 6.10 -3.37 -6.82
CA GLU A 371 6.38 -2.85 -8.16
C GLU A 371 6.31 -1.33 -8.13
N ALA A 372 7.44 -0.71 -8.45
CA ALA A 372 7.54 0.73 -8.48
C ALA A 372 6.71 1.32 -9.63
N HIS A 373 5.89 2.31 -9.31
CA HIS A 373 5.14 3.09 -10.29
C HIS A 373 5.33 4.58 -10.04
N ALA A 374 5.71 5.32 -11.08
CA ALA A 374 5.92 6.77 -10.99
C ALA A 374 4.70 7.55 -10.46
N GLU A 375 3.48 7.04 -10.66
CA GLU A 375 2.25 7.69 -10.20
C GLU A 375 1.88 7.37 -8.74
N GLY A 376 2.67 6.57 -8.03
CA GLY A 376 2.43 6.16 -6.64
C GLY A 376 1.31 5.13 -6.46
N VAL A 377 0.28 5.11 -7.32
CA VAL A 377 -0.71 4.03 -7.38
C VAL A 377 -1.00 3.67 -8.84
N ALA A 378 -0.96 2.39 -9.16
CA ALA A 378 -1.30 1.85 -10.47
C ALA A 378 -2.42 0.80 -10.40
N LEU A 379 -3.09 0.61 -11.53
CA LEU A 379 -4.18 -0.36 -11.68
C LEU A 379 -3.82 -1.38 -12.76
N SER A 380 -4.15 -2.64 -12.51
CA SER A 380 -3.97 -3.71 -13.50
C SER A 380 -5.11 -4.73 -13.43
N LYS A 381 -5.08 -5.69 -14.37
CA LYS A 381 -6.02 -6.84 -14.45
C LYS A 381 -7.50 -6.44 -14.46
N GLY A 382 -7.82 -5.38 -15.21
CA GLY A 382 -9.19 -4.84 -15.32
C GLY A 382 -9.60 -4.05 -14.08
N ALA A 383 -8.69 -3.26 -13.51
CA ALA A 383 -8.89 -2.46 -12.30
C ALA A 383 -9.32 -3.28 -11.06
N ARG A 384 -8.86 -4.53 -10.98
CA ARG A 384 -9.08 -5.44 -9.85
C ARG A 384 -7.87 -5.55 -8.93
N VAL A 385 -6.69 -5.17 -9.45
CA VAL A 385 -5.43 -5.18 -8.71
C VAL A 385 -4.90 -3.75 -8.65
N PHE A 386 -4.69 -3.26 -7.43
CA PHE A 386 -4.11 -1.96 -7.14
C PHE A 386 -2.67 -2.19 -6.67
N THR A 387 -1.72 -1.55 -7.31
CA THR A 387 -0.31 -1.52 -6.86
C THR A 387 -0.05 -0.17 -6.21
N VAL A 388 0.22 -0.17 -4.90
CA VAL A 388 0.47 1.02 -4.08
C VAL A 388 1.97 1.12 -3.81
N PHE A 389 2.54 2.29 -4.02
CA PHE A 389 3.96 2.56 -3.84
C PHE A 389 4.12 3.86 -3.04
N SER A 390 4.56 3.75 -1.79
CA SER A 390 4.56 4.84 -0.80
C SER A 390 5.92 5.52 -0.64
N THR A 391 6.75 5.46 -1.68
CA THR A 391 8.06 6.10 -1.71
C THR A 391 8.30 6.76 -3.08
N SER A 392 8.84 7.97 -3.07
CA SER A 392 9.25 8.73 -4.25
C SER A 392 10.74 8.53 -4.56
N GLN A 393 11.42 7.61 -3.87
CA GLN A 393 12.81 7.29 -4.21
C GLN A 393 12.90 6.75 -5.65
N ASP A 394 14.03 7.02 -6.30
CA ASP A 394 14.20 6.64 -7.70
C ASP A 394 14.43 5.13 -7.82
N HIS A 395 13.34 4.40 -8.05
CA HIS A 395 13.31 2.99 -8.44
C HIS A 395 13.34 2.86 -9.97
N ASN A 396 14.24 3.61 -10.61
CA ASN A 396 14.26 3.84 -12.06
C ASN A 396 12.95 4.46 -12.60
N GLN A 397 12.22 5.19 -11.76
CA GLN A 397 10.96 5.85 -12.10
C GLN A 397 11.18 7.33 -12.48
N GLY A 398 12.42 7.82 -12.33
CA GLY A 398 12.80 9.20 -12.64
C GLY A 398 12.44 10.19 -11.54
N SER A 399 12.88 11.44 -11.71
CA SER A 399 12.82 12.49 -10.68
C SER A 399 11.41 12.98 -10.31
N ASN A 400 10.39 12.56 -11.06
CA ASN A 400 9.00 12.98 -10.87
C ASN A 400 8.14 11.89 -10.23
N ALA A 401 8.75 10.80 -9.74
CA ALA A 401 8.03 9.75 -9.05
C ALA A 401 7.27 10.32 -7.84
N MET A 402 6.04 9.85 -7.66
CA MET A 402 5.14 10.21 -6.58
C MET A 402 5.10 9.10 -5.53
N ALA A 403 4.87 9.47 -4.28
CA ALA A 403 4.52 8.52 -3.22
C ALA A 403 3.00 8.51 -3.02
N GLY A 404 2.37 7.34 -3.15
CA GLY A 404 0.92 7.16 -3.03
C GLY A 404 0.50 6.37 -1.80
N CYS A 405 -0.73 6.57 -1.35
CA CYS A 405 -1.44 5.68 -0.43
C CYS A 405 -2.93 5.59 -0.81
N MET A 406 -3.60 4.54 -0.36
CA MET A 406 -5.01 4.28 -0.63
C MET A 406 -5.84 4.44 0.63
N LEU A 407 -6.93 5.20 0.58
CA LEU A 407 -7.98 5.18 1.60
C LEU A 407 -9.11 4.26 1.15
N VAL A 408 -9.35 3.21 1.92
CA VAL A 408 -10.50 2.31 1.83
C VAL A 408 -11.51 2.75 2.88
N ASP A 409 -12.69 3.21 2.46
CA ASP A 409 -13.78 3.62 3.37
C ASP A 409 -15.11 3.08 2.84
N ASN A 410 -15.50 1.92 3.34
CA ASN A 410 -16.69 1.18 2.91
C ASN A 410 -16.74 1.06 1.37
N ASP A 411 -17.73 1.68 0.72
CA ASP A 411 -17.93 1.63 -0.74
C ASP A 411 -17.01 2.59 -1.54
N LYS A 412 -15.97 3.16 -0.92
CA LYS A 412 -15.10 4.16 -1.56
C LYS A 412 -13.62 3.79 -1.44
N LEU A 413 -12.97 3.80 -2.60
CA LEU A 413 -11.52 3.73 -2.73
C LEU A 413 -11.00 5.10 -3.20
N GLN A 414 -10.10 5.70 -2.46
CA GLN A 414 -9.52 7.01 -2.78
C GLN A 414 -8.00 6.97 -2.78
N VAL A 415 -7.39 7.36 -3.90
CA VAL A 415 -5.94 7.56 -4.02
C VAL A 415 -5.55 8.89 -3.37
N ILE A 416 -4.49 8.86 -2.58
CA ILE A 416 -3.85 10.04 -1.99
C ILE A 416 -2.37 10.03 -2.37
N ASN A 417 -1.94 10.97 -3.22
CA ASN A 417 -0.57 11.05 -3.72
C ASN A 417 0.17 12.30 -3.20
N ARG A 418 1.45 12.13 -2.92
CA ARG A 418 2.45 13.20 -2.81
C ARG A 418 2.77 13.68 -4.21
N SER A 419 2.32 14.88 -4.56
CA SER A 419 2.65 15.46 -5.86
C SER A 419 3.97 16.23 -5.81
N PRO A 420 4.92 15.95 -6.73
CA PRO A 420 6.18 16.68 -6.86
C PRO A 420 5.97 18.17 -7.13
N ALA A 421 4.88 18.51 -7.84
CA ALA A 421 4.53 19.88 -8.22
C ALA A 421 4.20 20.78 -7.01
N TYR A 422 3.81 20.19 -5.87
CA TYR A 422 3.28 20.94 -4.73
C TYR A 422 4.19 20.91 -3.49
N LYS A 423 5.44 20.45 -3.59
CA LYS A 423 6.47 20.52 -2.51
C LYS A 423 5.91 20.28 -1.10
N ASN A 424 5.29 19.12 -0.87
CA ASN A 424 4.67 18.71 0.41
C ASN A 424 3.35 19.42 0.79
N GLN A 425 2.67 20.10 -0.12
CA GLN A 425 1.32 20.63 0.14
C GLN A 425 0.25 19.62 -0.28
N TYR A 426 -0.67 19.30 0.64
CA TYR A 426 -1.86 18.53 0.34
C TYR A 426 -2.82 19.35 -0.52
N VAL A 427 -3.06 18.91 -1.76
CA VAL A 427 -4.07 19.50 -2.63
C VAL A 427 -5.34 18.67 -2.51
N HIS A 428 -6.35 19.21 -1.82
CA HIS A 428 -7.69 18.65 -1.96
C HIS A 428 -8.08 18.76 -3.44
N ARG A 429 -8.35 17.64 -4.13
CA ARG A 429 -9.23 17.65 -5.32
C ARG A 429 -10.67 17.99 -4.86
N ARG A 430 -10.87 19.23 -4.39
CA ARG A 430 -12.17 19.86 -4.17
C ARG A 430 -12.37 21.05 -5.11
N ASP A 431 -11.69 21.02 -6.26
CA ASP A 431 -11.97 21.94 -7.35
C ASP A 431 -12.87 21.29 -8.42
N SER A 432 -13.89 20.56 -7.98
CA SER A 432 -15.23 20.87 -8.50
C SER A 432 -15.65 22.18 -7.83
N VAL A 433 -15.00 23.27 -8.27
CA VAL A 433 -15.27 24.63 -7.80
C VAL A 433 -16.75 24.86 -7.99
N SER A 434 -17.46 25.03 -6.87
CA SER A 434 -18.81 25.58 -6.89
C SER A 434 -18.78 26.82 -7.77
N VAL A 435 -19.56 26.83 -8.85
CA VAL A 435 -19.69 27.94 -9.81
C VAL A 435 -19.97 29.29 -9.13
N ILE A 436 -20.40 29.23 -7.87
CA ILE A 436 -20.81 30.32 -6.98
C ILE A 436 -19.72 31.38 -6.74
N ASN A 437 -18.42 31.08 -6.92
CA ASN A 437 -17.32 32.03 -6.64
C ASN A 437 -16.41 32.36 -7.84
N LEU A 438 -16.83 32.08 -9.08
CA LEU A 438 -16.04 32.43 -10.27
C LEU A 438 -16.30 33.88 -10.69
N SER A 439 -15.23 34.60 -11.07
CA SER A 439 -15.39 35.89 -11.76
C SER A 439 -16.10 35.69 -13.11
N GLU A 440 -16.83 36.69 -13.59
CA GLU A 440 -17.46 36.63 -14.94
C GLU A 440 -16.44 36.28 -16.03
N SER A 441 -15.22 36.81 -15.90
CA SER A 441 -14.13 36.54 -16.86
C SER A 441 -13.65 35.08 -16.84
N GLU A 442 -13.64 34.44 -15.68
CA GLU A 442 -13.34 33.00 -15.53
C GLU A 442 -14.47 32.14 -16.11
N MET A 443 -15.72 32.56 -15.90
CA MET A 443 -16.91 31.84 -16.35
C MET A 443 -16.98 31.82 -17.88
N GLN A 444 -16.76 32.97 -18.54
CA GLN A 444 -16.72 33.05 -20.01
C GLN A 444 -15.63 32.17 -20.64
N LYS A 445 -14.43 32.11 -20.02
CA LYS A 445 -13.34 31.25 -20.49
C LYS A 445 -13.72 29.77 -20.43
N ARG A 446 -14.42 29.35 -19.37
CA ARG A 446 -14.82 27.95 -19.18
C ARG A 446 -16.00 27.55 -20.07
N ILE A 447 -16.92 28.47 -20.37
CA ILE A 447 -17.97 28.27 -21.38
C ILE A 447 -17.35 28.08 -22.78
N LYS A 448 -16.37 28.92 -23.14
CA LYS A 448 -15.67 28.83 -24.44
C LYS A 448 -14.86 27.53 -24.61
N LEU A 449 -14.44 26.93 -23.50
CA LEU A 449 -13.73 25.63 -23.47
C LEU A 449 -14.69 24.43 -23.35
N GLY A 450 -16.01 24.65 -23.35
CA GLY A 450 -17.02 23.58 -23.24
C GLY A 450 -17.12 22.92 -21.85
N LEU A 451 -16.53 23.53 -20.82
CA LEU A 451 -16.47 22.99 -19.45
C LEU A 451 -17.67 23.40 -18.59
N VAL A 452 -18.49 24.35 -19.05
CA VAL A 452 -19.74 24.82 -18.42
C VAL A 452 -20.76 25.04 -19.53
N ARG A 453 -21.98 24.52 -19.40
CA ARG A 453 -23.11 24.78 -20.30
C ARG A 453 -23.94 25.94 -19.75
N GLU A 454 -24.34 26.88 -20.60
CA GLU A 454 -25.31 27.91 -20.22
C GLU A 454 -26.64 27.25 -19.84
N ALA A 455 -27.23 27.66 -18.72
CA ALA A 455 -28.58 27.23 -18.35
C ALA A 455 -29.56 27.82 -19.38
N ALA A 456 -30.27 26.96 -20.09
CA ALA A 456 -31.36 27.37 -20.96
C ALA A 456 -32.37 28.20 -20.16
N GLN A 457 -32.75 29.37 -20.68
CA GLN A 457 -33.81 30.18 -20.10
C GLN A 457 -35.15 29.42 -20.22
N PRO A 458 -35.98 29.43 -19.17
CA PRO A 458 -37.35 28.95 -19.28
C PRO A 458 -38.21 30.07 -19.85
N ASP A 459 -38.70 29.94 -21.09
CA ASP A 459 -40.01 30.51 -21.42
C ASP A 459 -40.67 29.81 -22.62
N ASP A 460 -41.88 29.33 -22.33
CA ASP A 460 -43.10 29.22 -23.13
C ASP A 460 -43.06 28.87 -24.63
N SER A 461 -43.44 27.62 -24.92
CA SER A 461 -44.66 27.34 -25.71
C SER A 461 -45.02 25.85 -25.68
N ASP A 462 -46.18 25.55 -25.11
CA ASP A 462 -46.90 24.28 -25.24
C ASP A 462 -47.23 23.99 -26.72
N GLU A 463 -46.77 22.87 -27.29
CA GLU A 463 -47.45 22.13 -28.39
C GLU A 463 -47.10 20.61 -28.30
N GLU A 464 -47.87 19.90 -27.49
CA GLU A 464 -48.76 18.78 -27.86
C GLU A 464 -48.43 17.82 -29.04
N TRP A 465 -48.52 16.49 -28.74
CA TRP A 465 -48.69 15.28 -29.60
C TRP A 465 -47.55 14.94 -30.60
N ASP A 466 -47.21 13.70 -30.99
CA ASP A 466 -47.81 12.37 -30.85
C ASP A 466 -46.80 11.28 -31.27
N ASP A 467 -47.06 10.05 -30.79
CA ASP A 467 -46.92 8.71 -31.39
C ASP A 467 -45.87 8.33 -32.47
N PHE A 468 -45.33 7.10 -32.29
CA PHE A 468 -44.99 6.02 -33.26
C PHE A 468 -44.27 6.40 -34.58
N ASP A 469 -43.23 5.71 -35.05
CA ASP A 469 -43.18 4.29 -35.38
C ASP A 469 -41.72 3.88 -35.73
N ASP A 470 -41.49 2.58 -35.68
CA ASP A 470 -40.40 1.87 -36.36
C ASP A 470 -40.35 2.26 -37.85
N ASP A 471 -39.15 2.32 -38.44
CA ASP A 471 -38.92 1.71 -39.76
C ASP A 471 -37.41 1.51 -39.99
N GLU A 472 -37.10 0.25 -40.30
CA GLU A 472 -35.88 -0.20 -40.95
C GLU A 472 -35.77 0.46 -42.33
N GLU A 473 -34.55 0.83 -42.75
CA GLU A 473 -34.17 0.67 -44.15
C GLU A 473 -32.64 0.54 -44.28
N GLU A 474 -32.24 -0.61 -44.81
CA GLU A 474 -30.94 -0.89 -45.38
C GLU A 474 -30.68 0.02 -46.59
N GLU A 475 -29.43 0.37 -46.89
CA GLU A 475 -28.83 0.03 -48.21
C GLU A 475 -27.37 0.50 -48.35
N GLU A 476 -26.57 -0.51 -48.65
CA GLU A 476 -25.44 -0.62 -49.59
C GLU A 476 -24.13 0.21 -49.52
N MET A 477 -23.08 -0.61 -49.66
CA MET A 477 -21.67 -0.39 -49.91
C MET A 477 -21.36 0.51 -51.13
N ASP A 478 -20.21 1.18 -51.10
CA ASP A 478 -19.20 0.89 -52.14
C ASP A 478 -17.77 1.34 -51.79
N LEU A 479 -16.83 0.47 -52.15
CA LEU A 479 -15.39 0.64 -52.08
C LEU A 479 -14.90 1.47 -53.28
N ASN A 480 -14.03 2.45 -53.07
CA ASN A 480 -12.93 2.64 -54.02
C ASN A 480 -11.67 3.31 -53.46
N VAL A 481 -10.56 2.74 -53.90
CA VAL A 481 -9.16 3.05 -53.61
C VAL A 481 -8.73 4.30 -54.39
N GLN A 482 -7.90 5.17 -53.80
CA GLN A 482 -6.76 5.77 -54.51
C GLN A 482 -5.74 6.41 -53.56
N GLN A 483 -4.48 6.01 -53.78
CA GLN A 483 -3.24 6.60 -53.28
C GLN A 483 -3.06 8.02 -53.80
N GLU A 484 -2.40 8.89 -53.03
CA GLU A 484 -1.40 9.84 -53.56
C GLU A 484 -0.52 10.43 -52.43
N GLU A 485 0.79 10.19 -52.54
CA GLU A 485 1.85 10.98 -51.90
C GLU A 485 2.01 12.34 -52.63
N TYR A 486 2.40 13.42 -51.93
CA TYR A 486 3.57 14.28 -52.21
C TYR A 486 3.53 15.63 -51.43
N VAL A 487 4.46 15.78 -50.48
CA VAL A 487 5.55 16.80 -50.39
C VAL A 487 5.26 18.34 -50.50
N PHE A 488 5.66 19.04 -49.42
CA PHE A 488 6.23 20.41 -49.26
C PHE A 488 5.57 21.66 -49.91
N ASP A 489 5.38 22.75 -49.15
CA ASP A 489 6.41 23.79 -48.94
C ASP A 489 5.97 24.93 -47.98
N LYS A 490 7.01 25.59 -47.46
CA LYS A 490 7.19 26.65 -46.47
C LYS A 490 6.37 27.93 -46.63
N ARG A 491 6.17 28.63 -45.51
CA ARG A 491 6.30 30.10 -45.44
C ARG A 491 7.21 30.56 -44.29
N ARG A 492 8.24 31.31 -44.69
CA ARG A 492 9.22 32.10 -43.92
C ARG A 492 8.61 33.36 -43.30
N ARG A 493 9.24 33.87 -42.23
CA ARG A 493 9.80 35.25 -42.07
C ARG A 493 10.63 35.31 -40.77
N GLN A 494 11.98 35.40 -40.85
CA GLN A 494 12.85 36.59 -40.75
C GLN A 494 12.96 37.15 -39.30
N SER A 495 14.04 36.93 -38.54
CA SER A 495 15.45 37.41 -38.59
C SER A 495 15.68 38.73 -37.86
N ILE A 496 16.66 38.77 -36.94
CA ILE A 496 17.71 39.80 -36.77
C ILE A 496 18.84 39.16 -35.94
N ASP A 497 20.07 39.36 -36.40
CA ASP A 497 21.36 39.02 -35.79
C ASP A 497 22.15 40.33 -35.64
N LEU A 498 22.97 40.44 -34.60
CA LEU A 498 24.11 41.36 -34.51
C LEU A 498 25.20 40.76 -33.60
N SER A 499 26.29 40.37 -34.26
CA SER A 499 27.67 40.21 -33.79
C SER A 499 28.23 41.55 -33.21
N SER A 500 29.40 41.71 -32.57
CA SER A 500 30.63 40.97 -32.25
C SER A 500 31.47 41.86 -31.29
N MET A 501 32.46 41.31 -30.58
CA MET A 501 33.83 41.84 -30.29
C MET A 501 34.42 41.09 -29.07
N ASN A 502 35.40 40.18 -29.24
CA ASN A 502 36.87 40.37 -29.18
C ASN A 502 37.40 40.83 -27.80
N ALA A 503 38.52 40.37 -27.23
CA ALA A 503 39.56 39.39 -27.59
C ALA A 503 40.57 39.23 -26.40
N ASN A 504 41.32 38.13 -26.41
CA ASN A 504 42.74 37.92 -26.01
C ASN A 504 43.21 38.00 -24.54
N TYR A 505 43.93 36.97 -24.08
CA TYR A 505 45.42 36.86 -24.06
C TYR A 505 45.81 35.39 -23.71
N HIS A 506 46.43 34.64 -24.64
CA HIS A 506 47.85 34.18 -24.70
C HIS A 506 48.26 33.16 -23.59
N ASP A 507 48.51 31.88 -23.93
CA ASP A 507 49.77 31.28 -24.46
C ASP A 507 50.73 30.88 -23.31
N MET A 508 51.42 29.73 -23.27
CA MET A 508 51.87 28.76 -24.27
C MET A 508 52.30 27.44 -23.59
N ASP A 509 52.20 26.37 -24.38
CA ASP A 509 53.07 25.18 -24.49
C ASP A 509 53.26 24.22 -23.30
N GLY A 510 53.19 22.91 -23.49
CA GLY A 510 53.10 22.17 -24.74
C GLY A 510 53.30 20.67 -24.52
N ASP A 511 52.92 19.94 -25.57
CA ASP A 511 53.31 18.57 -25.92
C ASP A 511 52.85 17.44 -24.98
N GLY A 512 52.17 16.38 -25.41
CA GLY A 512 51.86 15.92 -26.75
C GLY A 512 51.51 14.43 -26.64
N SER A 513 50.42 14.02 -27.31
CA SER A 513 50.28 12.75 -28.07
C SER A 513 50.72 11.42 -27.41
N ARG A 514 50.00 10.30 -27.44
CA ARG A 514 48.78 9.79 -28.10
C ARG A 514 48.53 8.43 -27.40
N ARG A 515 47.32 8.18 -26.91
CA ARG A 515 46.36 7.18 -27.43
C ARG A 515 46.87 5.75 -27.70
N ASN A 516 46.26 4.86 -26.89
CA ASN A 516 45.67 3.55 -27.19
C ASN A 516 46.55 2.28 -27.29
N SER A 517 46.31 1.38 -26.32
CA SER A 517 46.17 -0.08 -26.49
C SER A 517 45.13 -0.55 -25.44
N MET A 518 43.95 -1.07 -25.79
CA MET A 518 43.64 -2.42 -26.29
C MET A 518 44.21 -3.56 -25.42
N THR A 519 43.30 -4.16 -24.62
CA THR A 519 42.99 -5.60 -24.50
C THR A 519 44.08 -6.64 -24.76
N ALA A 520 44.30 -7.53 -23.78
CA ALA A 520 44.81 -8.89 -23.92
C ALA A 520 43.97 -9.78 -22.95
N VAL A 521 43.17 -10.75 -23.41
CA VAL A 521 43.48 -12.09 -23.98
C VAL A 521 43.55 -13.16 -22.88
N GLU A 522 42.72 -14.19 -23.08
CA GLU A 522 42.64 -15.48 -22.38
C GLU A 522 43.92 -16.31 -22.52
N GLU A 523 44.19 -17.20 -21.54
CA GLU A 523 44.54 -18.63 -21.67
C GLU A 523 45.48 -19.14 -20.56
N GLY A 524 45.27 -20.40 -20.15
CA GLY A 524 46.28 -21.33 -19.60
C GLY A 524 46.39 -21.37 -18.07
N GLU A 525 45.74 -22.32 -17.39
CA GLU A 525 46.21 -23.70 -17.10
C GLU A 525 47.37 -23.75 -16.09
N GLU A 526 47.02 -24.20 -14.88
CA GLU A 526 47.90 -24.51 -13.75
C GLU A 526 48.55 -25.89 -13.94
N GLU A 527 49.88 -25.94 -13.84
CA GLU A 527 50.62 -27.13 -13.44
C GLU A 527 50.70 -27.16 -11.91
N ASP A 528 50.35 -28.29 -11.29
CA ASP A 528 51.11 -28.76 -10.13
C ASP A 528 51.11 -30.30 -10.08
N THR A 529 52.31 -30.84 -10.07
CA THR A 529 52.65 -32.26 -10.03
C THR A 529 52.99 -32.65 -8.59
N VAL A 530 52.33 -33.66 -8.03
CA VAL A 530 52.89 -34.49 -6.95
C VAL A 530 52.44 -35.94 -7.17
N ASP A 531 53.35 -36.75 -7.69
CA ASP A 531 53.29 -38.21 -7.66
C ASP A 531 53.50 -38.71 -6.22
N GLY A 532 52.67 -39.67 -5.80
CA GLY A 532 52.74 -40.35 -4.52
C GLY A 532 51.95 -41.65 -4.53
N ASP A 533 52.65 -42.72 -4.87
CA ASP A 533 52.31 -44.14 -4.83
C ASP A 533 51.09 -44.58 -3.99
N GLN A 534 50.20 -45.35 -4.63
CA GLN A 534 49.42 -46.40 -3.96
C GLN A 534 49.67 -47.72 -4.69
N ASP A 535 50.27 -48.67 -3.97
CA ASP A 535 50.27 -50.08 -4.32
C ASP A 535 49.45 -50.85 -3.28
N MET A 536 48.63 -51.76 -3.79
CA MET A 536 47.67 -52.59 -3.05
C MET A 536 48.36 -53.61 -2.12
N ASN A 537 47.80 -53.82 -0.92
CA ASN A 537 47.40 -55.15 -0.42
C ASN A 537 46.93 -55.11 1.04
N ASN A 538 45.85 -55.86 1.29
CA ASN A 538 45.18 -56.25 2.54
C ASN A 538 44.27 -55.26 3.25
#